data_AF-A0A4V2FWS8-F1
#
_entry.id   AF-A0A4V2FWS8-F1
#
_cell.length_a   1.000
_cell.length_b   1.000
_cell.length_c   1.000
_cell.angle_alpha   90.00
_cell.angle_beta   90.00
_cell.angle_gamma   90.00
#
_symmetry.space_group_name_H-M   'P 1'
#
loop_
_entity.id
_entity.type
_entity.pdbx_description
1 polymer ?
#
loop_
_entity_poly.entity_id
_entity_poly.type
_entity_poly.pdbx_seq_one_letter_code
_entity_poly.pdbx_strand_id
1 'polypeptide(L)'
;MSLGVGRSGKQMTGMNSDPNQSHDAQLPGLTVQRELPTVALQARLMGTLEIDTSTNCLVVRIPVSTAPGTHTLHDVDVAWPPGWGVELRDDTPTLIDATGQPAARPGDEVDIGGGFVDTARLNLVPCTTQERIFQASTFTRA
;
A
#
# COMPACT_ATOMS: atom_id res chain seq x y z
N MET A 1 -45.03 60.72 -24.25
CA MET A 1 -44.24 59.80 -23.42
C MET A 1 -45.08 58.54 -23.24
N SER A 2 -44.57 57.41 -23.74
CA SER A 2 -45.35 56.22 -24.10
C SER A 2 -45.77 55.34 -22.93
N LEU A 3 -46.92 54.68 -23.12
CA LEU A 3 -47.51 53.57 -22.37
C LEU A 3 -46.94 52.21 -22.85
N GLY A 4 -47.03 51.16 -22.00
CA GLY A 4 -46.90 49.73 -22.36
C GLY A 4 -46.33 48.91 -21.19
N VAL A 5 -47.11 48.14 -20.40
CA VAL A 5 -47.62 46.76 -20.62
C VAL A 5 -46.51 45.72 -20.89
N GLY A 6 -46.43 44.64 -20.10
CA GLY A 6 -45.71 43.42 -20.53
C GLY A 6 -45.40 42.37 -19.46
N ARG A 7 -45.91 41.15 -19.65
CA ARG A 7 -45.76 39.92 -18.85
C ARG A 7 -44.44 39.16 -19.14
N SER A 8 -44.05 38.31 -18.18
CA SER A 8 -43.57 36.91 -18.35
C SER A 8 -42.25 36.60 -19.09
N GLY A 9 -41.30 35.95 -18.37
CA GLY A 9 -40.64 34.72 -18.85
C GLY A 9 -39.13 34.72 -19.13
N LYS A 10 -38.46 33.69 -18.59
CA LYS A 10 -37.27 32.95 -19.07
C LYS A 10 -35.82 33.46 -18.84
N GLN A 11 -35.12 32.69 -17.98
CA GLN A 11 -34.06 31.70 -18.35
C GLN A 11 -32.55 32.09 -18.21
N MET A 12 -31.85 31.21 -17.46
CA MET A 12 -30.42 30.78 -17.50
C MET A 12 -29.27 31.75 -17.20
N THR A 13 -28.55 31.48 -16.10
CA THR A 13 -27.11 31.11 -16.03
C THR A 13 -26.71 30.96 -14.54
N GLY A 14 -25.91 30.01 -14.08
CA GLY A 14 -25.13 29.00 -14.75
C GLY A 14 -24.87 27.80 -13.83
N MET A 15 -24.57 26.70 -14.48
CA MET A 15 -23.91 25.53 -13.93
C MET A 15 -22.62 25.94 -13.23
N ASN A 16 -22.34 25.35 -12.07
CA ASN A 16 -21.00 24.86 -11.78
C ASN A 16 -21.16 23.60 -10.92
N SER A 17 -21.49 22.52 -11.62
CA SER A 17 -21.09 21.20 -11.16
C SER A 17 -19.59 21.11 -11.40
N ASP A 18 -18.79 21.12 -10.34
CA ASP A 18 -17.45 20.52 -10.39
C ASP A 18 -17.57 19.10 -9.82
N PRO A 19 -17.74 18.07 -10.66
CA PRO A 19 -17.66 16.68 -10.21
C PRO A 19 -16.21 16.16 -10.15
N ASN A 20 -15.20 17.04 -10.20
CA ASN A 20 -13.80 16.64 -10.35
C ASN A 20 -12.95 16.82 -9.08
N GLN A 21 -13.54 16.54 -7.90
CA GLN A 21 -12.74 16.03 -6.78
C GLN A 21 -12.56 14.52 -7.00
N SER A 22 -11.80 14.16 -8.03
CA SER A 22 -11.09 12.88 -7.99
C SER A 22 -10.20 12.98 -6.75
N HIS A 23 -10.57 12.30 -5.67
CA HIS A 23 -9.61 11.99 -4.64
C HIS A 23 -8.45 11.29 -5.36
N ASP A 24 -7.35 11.99 -5.59
CA ASP A 24 -6.09 11.35 -5.96
C ASP A 24 -5.86 10.32 -4.86
N ALA A 25 -6.18 9.06 -5.16
CA ALA A 25 -6.08 7.98 -4.20
C ALA A 25 -4.60 7.90 -3.83
N GLN A 26 -4.27 8.36 -2.63
CA GLN A 26 -2.89 8.41 -2.18
C GLN A 26 -2.36 6.97 -2.17
N LEU A 27 -1.36 6.70 -3.02
CA LEU A 27 -0.71 5.41 -3.10
C LEU A 27 -0.24 4.97 -1.71
N PRO A 28 -0.42 3.68 -1.34
CA PRO A 28 0.11 3.18 -0.09
C PRO A 28 1.64 3.27 -0.11
N GLY A 29 2.21 3.62 1.04
CA GLY A 29 3.64 3.67 1.23
C GLY A 29 4.26 2.28 1.41
N LEU A 30 5.59 2.24 1.40
CA LEU A 30 6.40 1.03 1.58
C LEU A 30 7.54 1.31 2.55
N THR A 31 7.85 0.34 3.41
CA THR A 31 9.15 0.32 4.07
C THR A 31 10.19 -0.18 3.08
N VAL A 32 11.24 0.59 2.82
CA VAL A 32 12.24 0.28 1.80
C VAL A 32 13.62 0.18 2.42
N GLN A 33 14.34 -0.90 2.11
CA GLN A 33 15.74 -1.06 2.45
C GLN A 33 16.59 -0.09 1.63
N ARG A 34 17.57 0.58 2.24
CA ARG A 34 18.53 1.41 1.48
C ARG A 34 19.62 0.58 0.82
N GLU A 35 19.93 -0.58 1.38
CA GLU A 35 20.97 -1.49 0.93
C GLU A 35 20.48 -2.93 1.01
N LEU A 36 21.02 -3.81 0.17
CA LEU A 36 20.71 -5.23 0.25
C LEU A 36 21.30 -5.85 1.53
N PRO A 37 20.64 -6.84 2.14
CA PRO A 37 21.17 -7.51 3.32
C PRO A 37 22.51 -8.19 3.01
N THR A 38 23.55 -7.91 3.81
CA THR A 38 24.87 -8.54 3.64
C THR A 38 24.89 -10.01 4.11
N VAL A 39 23.94 -10.37 4.98
CA VAL A 39 23.78 -11.74 5.50
C VAL A 39 22.45 -12.28 5.02
N ALA A 40 22.46 -13.50 4.47
CA ALA A 40 21.24 -14.21 4.14
C ALA A 40 20.48 -14.54 5.44
N LEU A 41 19.36 -13.86 5.66
CA LEU A 41 18.43 -14.22 6.71
C LEU A 41 17.64 -15.46 6.26
N GLN A 42 17.53 -16.46 7.13
CA GLN A 42 16.86 -17.73 6.82
C GLN A 42 15.54 -17.83 7.57
N ALA A 43 14.53 -17.11 7.08
CA ALA A 43 13.15 -17.26 7.47
C ALA A 43 12.25 -17.12 6.24
N ARG A 44 11.02 -17.60 6.38
CA ARG A 44 9.98 -17.54 5.35
C ARG A 44 8.72 -16.95 5.95
N LEU A 45 8.24 -15.86 5.37
CA LEU A 45 6.98 -15.20 5.74
C LEU A 45 5.97 -15.49 4.63
N MET A 46 4.98 -16.31 4.97
CA MET A 46 3.83 -16.60 4.10
C MET A 46 2.62 -15.87 4.62
N GLY A 47 1.89 -15.17 3.75
CA GLY A 47 0.69 -14.46 4.12
C GLY A 47 0.00 -13.81 2.93
N THR A 48 -0.89 -12.88 3.22
CA THR A 48 -1.60 -12.11 2.20
C THR A 48 -1.04 -10.69 2.17
N LEU A 49 -0.73 -10.19 0.99
CA LEU A 49 -0.34 -8.80 0.81
C LEU A 49 -1.54 -7.89 1.08
N GLU A 50 -1.39 -6.89 1.93
CA GLU A 50 -2.50 -6.05 2.40
C GLU A 50 -2.07 -4.58 2.53
N ILE A 51 -3.04 -3.69 2.67
CA ILE A 51 -2.81 -2.29 3.05
C ILE A 51 -3.27 -2.11 4.49
N ASP A 52 -2.36 -1.70 5.36
CA ASP A 52 -2.72 -1.21 6.69
C ASP A 52 -3.46 0.13 6.53
N THR A 53 -4.76 0.13 6.84
CA THR A 53 -5.63 1.30 6.68
C THR A 53 -5.35 2.42 7.67
N SER A 54 -4.62 2.13 8.75
CA SER A 54 -4.27 3.12 9.77
C SER A 54 -3.06 3.97 9.37
N THR A 55 -2.08 3.36 8.69
CA THR A 55 -0.85 4.03 8.24
C THR A 55 -0.79 4.23 6.73
N ASN A 56 -1.71 3.64 5.97
CA ASN A 56 -1.67 3.56 4.51
C ASN A 56 -0.36 2.95 4.00
N CYS A 57 0.11 1.86 4.63
CA CYS A 57 1.34 1.16 4.27
C CYS A 57 1.05 -0.25 3.75
N LEU A 58 1.85 -0.71 2.79
CA LEU A 58 1.79 -2.09 2.34
C LEU A 58 2.42 -3.02 3.39
N VAL A 59 1.68 -4.04 3.81
CA VAL A 59 2.05 -5.01 4.85
C VAL A 59 1.73 -6.43 4.40
N VAL A 60 2.22 -7.43 5.14
CA VAL A 60 1.81 -8.83 4.95
C VAL A 60 1.04 -9.30 6.15
N ARG A 61 -0.22 -9.67 5.94
CA ARG A 61 -1.10 -10.20 6.97
C ARG A 61 -0.89 -11.70 7.13
N ILE A 62 -0.58 -12.12 8.36
CA ILE A 62 -0.34 -13.52 8.69
C ILE A 62 -1.26 -14.01 9.82
N PRO A 63 -1.67 -15.29 9.82
CA PRO A 63 -2.29 -15.91 10.98
C PRO A 63 -1.22 -16.25 12.02
N VAL A 64 -1.36 -15.73 13.23
CA VAL A 64 -0.53 -16.06 14.40
C VAL A 64 -1.34 -16.91 15.35
N SER A 65 -0.83 -18.10 15.68
CA SER A 65 -1.44 -18.97 16.68
C SER A 65 -1.18 -18.42 18.08
N THR A 66 -2.24 -18.11 18.82
CA THR A 66 -2.16 -17.67 20.22
C THR A 66 -2.56 -18.78 21.19
N ALA A 67 -3.30 -19.78 20.71
CA ALA A 67 -3.65 -21.01 21.39
C ALA A 67 -4.01 -22.10 20.34
N PRO A 68 -4.02 -23.39 20.69
CA PRO A 68 -4.45 -24.45 19.78
C PRO A 68 -5.83 -24.14 19.18
N GLY A 69 -5.93 -24.13 17.85
CA GLY A 69 -7.17 -23.84 17.11
C GLY A 69 -7.62 -22.37 17.12
N THR A 70 -6.83 -21.46 17.71
CA THR A 70 -7.13 -20.02 17.73
C THR A 70 -6.02 -19.24 17.03
N HIS A 71 -6.40 -18.53 15.97
CA HIS A 71 -5.50 -17.68 15.21
C HIS A 71 -5.98 -16.23 15.27
N THR A 72 -5.04 -15.31 15.47
CA THR A 72 -5.26 -13.88 15.29
C THR A 72 -4.51 -13.43 14.05
N LEU A 73 -5.08 -12.49 13.29
CA LEU A 73 -4.40 -11.90 12.15
C LEU A 73 -3.44 -10.82 12.65
N HIS A 74 -2.22 -10.81 12.12
CA HIS A 74 -1.19 -9.84 12.45
C HIS A 74 -0.61 -9.25 11.17
N ASP A 75 -0.54 -7.93 11.11
CA ASP A 75 0.04 -7.21 9.97
C ASP A 75 1.53 -6.98 10.22
N VAL A 76 2.36 -7.58 9.36
CA VAL A 76 3.82 -7.50 9.43
C VAL A 76 4.31 -6.47 8.41
N ASP A 77 5.02 -5.46 8.89
CA ASP A 77 5.75 -4.55 8.00
C ASP A 77 6.93 -5.28 7.36
N VAL A 78 7.07 -5.13 6.05
CA VAL A 78 8.10 -5.75 5.24
C VAL A 78 9.00 -4.66 4.69
N ALA A 79 10.30 -4.75 4.99
CA ALA A 79 11.28 -3.91 4.35
C ALA A 79 11.64 -4.50 2.99
N TRP A 80 11.14 -3.89 1.92
CA TRP A 80 11.34 -4.36 0.55
C TRP A 80 12.73 -4.02 0.02
N PRO A 81 13.28 -4.83 -0.91
CA PRO A 81 14.60 -4.56 -1.47
C PRO A 81 14.67 -3.19 -2.17
N PRO A 82 15.87 -2.61 -2.33
CA PRO A 82 16.03 -1.35 -3.05
C PRO A 82 15.43 -1.41 -4.46
N GLY A 83 14.77 -0.33 -4.87
CA GLY A 83 14.13 -0.20 -6.20
C GLY A 83 12.68 -0.70 -6.27
N TRP A 84 12.17 -1.35 -5.23
CA TRP A 84 10.77 -1.74 -5.16
C TRP A 84 9.87 -0.53 -4.84
N GLY A 85 8.63 -0.56 -5.33
CA GLY A 85 7.68 0.55 -5.21
C GLY A 85 6.22 0.12 -5.28
N VAL A 86 5.30 1.06 -5.10
CA VAL A 86 3.87 0.85 -5.42
C VAL A 86 3.49 1.78 -6.55
N GLU A 87 2.75 1.25 -7.52
CA GLU A 87 2.09 2.04 -8.56
C GLU A 87 0.63 1.63 -8.71
N LEU A 88 -0.21 2.50 -9.26
CA LEU A 88 -1.55 2.13 -9.71
C LEU A 88 -1.43 1.36 -11.03
N ARG A 89 -2.06 0.18 -11.09
CA ARG A 89 -2.30 -0.59 -12.30
C ARG A 89 -3.76 -1.03 -12.28
N ASP A 90 -4.51 -0.66 -13.31
CA ASP A 90 -5.96 -0.94 -13.39
C ASP A 90 -6.70 -0.48 -12.12
N ASP A 91 -6.43 0.77 -11.69
CA ASP A 91 -6.97 1.40 -10.48
C ASP A 91 -6.72 0.66 -9.16
N THR A 92 -5.80 -0.32 -9.18
CA THR A 92 -5.44 -1.11 -7.99
C THR A 92 -3.97 -0.84 -7.63
N PRO A 93 -3.66 -0.48 -6.36
CA PRO A 93 -2.29 -0.43 -5.90
C PRO A 93 -1.59 -1.77 -6.16
N THR A 94 -0.43 -1.71 -6.81
CA THR A 94 0.33 -2.90 -7.23
C THR A 94 1.77 -2.72 -6.76
N LEU A 95 2.29 -3.74 -6.08
CA LEU A 95 3.70 -3.83 -5.73
C LEU A 95 4.50 -4.05 -7.02
N ILE A 96 5.46 -3.17 -7.25
CA ILE A 96 6.34 -3.17 -8.42
C ILE A 96 7.74 -3.55 -7.95
N ASP A 97 8.36 -4.50 -8.64
CA ASP A 97 9.74 -4.91 -8.36
C ASP A 97 10.76 -3.88 -8.90
N ALA A 98 12.03 -4.10 -8.57
CA ALA A 98 13.13 -3.22 -9.00
C ALA A 98 13.31 -3.13 -10.54
N THR A 99 12.67 -4.01 -11.32
CA THR A 99 12.70 -3.98 -12.78
C THR A 99 11.50 -3.25 -13.38
N GLY A 100 10.60 -2.71 -12.56
CA GLY A 100 9.37 -2.05 -12.98
C GLY A 100 8.24 -3.02 -13.31
N GLN A 101 8.40 -4.32 -13.02
CA GLN A 101 7.37 -5.32 -13.29
C GLN A 101 6.42 -5.50 -12.11
N PRO A 102 5.14 -5.82 -12.36
CA PRO A 102 4.18 -6.08 -11.29
C PRO A 102 4.51 -7.39 -10.57
N ALA A 103 4.77 -7.30 -9.26
CA ALA A 103 5.09 -8.43 -8.40
C ALA A 103 3.84 -9.04 -7.74
N ALA A 104 2.98 -8.20 -7.14
CA ALA A 104 1.74 -8.62 -6.48
C ALA A 104 0.78 -7.45 -6.25
N ARG A 105 -0.47 -7.75 -5.90
CA ARG A 105 -1.52 -6.80 -5.52
C ARG A 105 -2.06 -7.13 -4.12
N PRO A 106 -2.64 -6.17 -3.39
CA PRO A 106 -3.39 -6.47 -2.17
C PRO A 106 -4.42 -7.59 -2.41
N GLY A 107 -4.46 -8.57 -1.51
CA GLY A 107 -5.24 -9.80 -1.62
C GLY A 107 -4.46 -11.00 -2.19
N ASP A 108 -3.31 -10.80 -2.83
CA ASP A 108 -2.47 -11.91 -3.30
C ASP A 108 -1.81 -12.64 -2.13
N GLU A 109 -1.74 -13.98 -2.23
CA GLU A 109 -0.87 -14.77 -1.36
C GLU A 109 0.59 -14.60 -1.79
N VAL A 110 1.45 -14.35 -0.81
CA VAL A 110 2.87 -14.07 -1.04
C VAL A 110 3.73 -14.91 -0.12
N ASP A 111 4.92 -15.19 -0.64
CA ASP A 111 5.96 -15.90 0.06
C ASP A 111 7.27 -15.12 -0.01
N ILE A 112 7.73 -14.67 1.16
CA ILE A 112 8.87 -13.77 1.29
C ILE A 112 9.96 -14.47 2.08
N GLY A 113 11.10 -14.68 1.45
CA GLY A 113 12.31 -15.12 2.15
C GLY A 113 13.02 -13.92 2.76
N GLY A 114 13.57 -14.08 3.96
CA GLY A 114 14.19 -12.99 4.68
C GLY A 114 14.33 -13.26 6.17
N GLY A 115 14.10 -12.26 7.01
CA GLY A 115 14.05 -12.46 8.46
C GLY A 115 13.64 -11.23 9.25
N PHE A 116 13.21 -11.48 10.50
CA PHE A 116 12.82 -10.41 11.41
C PHE A 116 14.03 -9.74 12.04
N VAL A 117 14.03 -8.41 12.01
CA VAL A 117 15.10 -7.57 12.56
C VAL A 117 14.52 -6.31 13.20
N ASP A 118 15.27 -5.73 14.13
CA ASP A 118 14.86 -4.48 14.78
C ASP A 118 15.16 -3.30 13.86
N THR A 119 14.21 -2.37 13.70
CA THR A 119 14.34 -1.21 12.81
C THR A 119 15.50 -0.30 13.20
N ALA A 120 15.82 -0.21 14.49
CA ALA A 120 16.96 0.53 15.02
C ALA A 120 18.34 0.03 14.50
N ARG A 121 18.39 -1.19 13.92
CA ARG A 121 19.62 -1.82 13.43
C ARG A 121 19.77 -1.75 11.91
N LEU A 122 18.79 -1.18 11.20
CA LEU A 122 18.77 -1.14 9.75
C LEU A 122 18.89 0.28 9.18
N ASN A 123 19.53 0.38 8.02
CA ASN A 123 19.46 1.55 7.17
C ASN A 123 18.25 1.41 6.21
N LEU A 124 17.08 1.87 6.65
CA LEU A 124 15.83 1.81 5.89
C LEU A 124 15.08 3.14 5.91
N VAL A 125 14.03 3.24 5.08
CA VAL A 125 13.01 4.30 5.17
C VAL A 125 11.72 3.61 5.64
N PRO A 126 11.29 3.79 6.90
CA PRO A 126 10.12 3.10 7.43
C PRO A 126 8.83 3.77 6.96
N CYS A 127 7.83 2.95 6.62
CA CYS A 127 6.46 3.41 6.42
C CYS A 127 5.65 3.27 7.70
N THR A 128 5.81 2.15 8.42
CA THR A 128 5.14 1.94 9.70
C THR A 128 6.02 2.40 10.86
N THR A 129 5.46 2.42 12.07
CA THR A 129 6.22 2.65 13.32
C THR A 129 6.55 1.35 14.05
N GLN A 130 6.48 0.19 13.38
CA GLN A 130 6.79 -1.10 14.02
C GLN A 130 8.28 -1.16 14.40
N GLU A 131 8.57 -1.61 15.62
CA GLU A 131 9.95 -1.75 16.11
C GLU A 131 10.69 -2.92 15.47
N ARG A 132 9.93 -3.93 15.02
CA ARG A 132 10.44 -5.16 14.41
C ARG A 132 9.75 -5.38 13.07
N ILE A 133 10.54 -5.51 12.02
CA ILE A 133 10.05 -5.68 10.64
C ILE A 133 10.64 -6.93 10.01
N PHE A 134 10.05 -7.39 8.91
CA PHE A 134 10.60 -8.49 8.12
C PHE A 134 11.46 -7.93 6.98
N GLN A 135 12.77 -8.10 7.06
CA GLN A 135 13.69 -7.68 5.99
C GLN A 135 13.64 -8.71 4.86
N ALA A 136 13.09 -8.33 3.71
CA ALA A 136 12.94 -9.21 2.55
C ALA A 136 14.26 -9.39 1.80
N SER A 137 14.57 -10.62 1.39
CA SER A 137 15.69 -10.94 0.50
C SER A 137 15.24 -11.64 -0.78
N THR A 138 14.12 -12.37 -0.74
CA THR A 138 13.53 -13.04 -1.90
C THR A 138 12.02 -12.91 -1.86
N PHE A 139 11.37 -12.97 -3.02
CA PHE A 139 9.92 -12.85 -3.15
C PHE A 139 9.40 -13.84 -4.19
N THR A 140 8.29 -14.50 -3.87
CA THR A 140 7.49 -15.30 -4.79
C THR A 140 6.01 -14.98 -4.57
N ARG A 141 5.26 -14.73 -5.64
CA ARG A 141 3.79 -14.72 -5.59
C ARG A 141 3.29 -16.17 -5.71
N ALA A 142 2.44 -16.60 -4.77
CA ALA A 142 1.93 -17.97 -4.70
C ALA A 142 0.81 -18.23 -5.73
#